data_AF-A0A176SYY0-F1
#
_entry.id   AF-A0A176SYY0-F1
#
_cell.length_a   1.000
_cell.length_b   1.000
_cell.length_c   1.000
_cell.angle_alpha   90.00
_cell.angle_beta   90.00
_cell.angle_gamma   90.00
#
_symmetry.space_group_name_H-M   'P 1'
#
loop_
_entity.id
_entity.type
_entity.pdbx_description
1 polymer ?
#
loop_
_entity_poly.entity_id
_entity_poly.type
_entity_poly.pdbx_seq_one_letter_code
_entity_poly.pdbx_strand_id
1 'polypeptide(L)'
;MKKILNLAIAFAIATTFVACSDDEDNNSVPTTGSLTVDFTGLEVLGADFVYEGWLIVNGSPVSTGTFTSVDFPQTYTVGIDDLQAATTFVLSIEPAGETGADALAPAATKILAGDFSGDTANVNSDNIVVDATGDILGLGSSWGKYILATPTDNDDTNEASGIWFLDNTNDPTISGLGLPTLTDGWKYEGWVVIDGTPVSTGTFTAVDAADDNAATSPYKGSVGNGPDYPGEDYVTGSAAGVDFPTDLKGKTVVISVEPSPDNSTAPFTLKPLAHFVPADAENFTVITMGAGPLAVLSGSVIR
;
A
#
# COMPACT_ATOMS: atom_id res chain seq x y z
N MET A 1 -26.30 -99.15 53.87
CA MET A 1 -24.95 -98.71 54.28
C MET A 1 -24.61 -97.43 53.51
N LYS A 2 -24.18 -96.40 54.26
CA LYS A 2 -23.35 -95.23 53.89
C LYS A 2 -23.25 -94.88 52.38
N LYS A 3 -23.95 -93.83 51.92
CA LYS A 3 -23.49 -92.42 51.79
C LYS A 3 -22.28 -92.22 50.86
N ILE A 4 -22.50 -91.74 49.63
CA ILE A 4 -21.59 -90.86 48.87
C ILE A 4 -22.51 -90.00 47.95
N LEU A 5 -23.00 -88.85 48.43
CA LEU A 5 -22.45 -87.50 48.31
C LEU A 5 -22.59 -86.90 46.89
N ASN A 6 -23.59 -86.04 46.76
CA ASN A 6 -23.77 -85.07 45.66
C ASN A 6 -22.59 -84.10 45.61
N LEU A 7 -22.08 -83.78 44.42
CA LEU A 7 -21.79 -82.39 44.05
C LEU A 7 -21.66 -82.25 42.53
N ALA A 8 -22.65 -81.58 41.94
CA ALA A 8 -22.58 -81.03 40.60
C ALA A 8 -21.82 -79.71 40.66
N ILE A 9 -20.77 -79.55 39.85
CA ILE A 9 -20.19 -78.24 39.54
C ILE A 9 -19.85 -78.24 38.04
N ALA A 10 -20.70 -77.56 37.27
CA ALA A 10 -20.42 -77.16 35.91
C ALA A 10 -19.46 -75.96 35.95
N PHE A 11 -18.31 -76.09 35.30
CA PHE A 11 -17.35 -75.00 35.15
C PHE A 11 -17.75 -74.18 33.92
N ALA A 12 -18.59 -73.15 34.12
CA ALA A 12 -18.84 -72.13 33.11
C ALA A 12 -17.70 -71.11 33.18
N ILE A 13 -16.83 -71.12 32.18
CA ILE A 13 -15.80 -70.09 32.00
C ILE A 13 -16.51 -68.82 31.52
N ALA A 14 -16.77 -67.90 32.44
CA ALA A 14 -17.13 -66.53 32.12
C ALA A 14 -15.84 -65.80 31.71
N THR A 15 -15.65 -65.58 30.42
CA THR A 15 -14.66 -64.61 29.92
C THR A 15 -15.16 -63.21 30.27
N THR A 16 -14.69 -62.69 31.39
CA THR A 16 -14.77 -61.26 31.71
C THR A 16 -13.86 -60.54 30.73
N PHE A 17 -14.44 -59.76 29.81
CA PHE A 17 -13.70 -58.68 29.18
C PHE A 17 -13.30 -57.71 30.30
N VAL A 18 -12.00 -57.68 30.59
CA VAL A 18 -11.41 -56.57 31.33
C VAL A 18 -11.57 -55.36 30.42
N ALA A 19 -12.52 -54.49 30.76
CA ALA A 19 -12.52 -53.13 30.26
C ALA A 19 -11.25 -52.48 30.82
N CYS A 20 -10.26 -52.26 29.96
CA CYS A 20 -9.20 -51.32 30.25
C CYS A 20 -9.86 -49.96 30.49
N SER A 21 -9.81 -49.53 31.73
CA SER A 21 -9.95 -48.14 32.14
C SER A 21 -8.74 -47.36 31.65
N ASP A 22 -9.01 -46.15 31.20
CA ASP A 22 -8.09 -45.03 31.01
C ASP A 22 -7.03 -45.17 29.92
N ASP A 23 -7.42 -44.77 28.71
CA ASP A 23 -6.59 -43.84 27.93
C ASP A 23 -7.50 -42.65 27.62
N GLU A 24 -7.35 -41.60 28.42
CA GLU A 24 -7.94 -40.28 28.19
C GLU A 24 -7.58 -39.82 26.78
N ASP A 25 -8.61 -39.48 26.01
CA ASP A 25 -8.53 -38.79 24.73
C ASP A 25 -7.58 -37.59 24.83
N ASN A 26 -6.34 -37.73 24.33
CA ASN A 26 -5.53 -36.57 23.97
C ASN A 26 -6.05 -35.98 22.64
N ASN A 27 -7.36 -35.73 22.56
CA ASN A 27 -7.98 -34.99 21.49
C ASN A 27 -7.92 -33.52 21.87
N SER A 28 -6.71 -32.98 21.95
CA SER A 28 -6.51 -31.53 22.11
C SER A 28 -7.11 -30.87 20.87
N VAL A 29 -8.29 -30.28 21.01
CA VAL A 29 -8.92 -29.45 19.97
C VAL A 29 -7.90 -28.38 19.58
N PRO A 30 -7.53 -28.25 18.30
CA PRO A 30 -6.58 -27.22 17.88
C PRO A 30 -7.10 -25.85 18.34
N THR A 31 -6.27 -25.07 19.02
CA THR A 31 -6.60 -23.71 19.43
C THR A 31 -6.01 -22.66 18.49
N THR A 32 -5.14 -23.09 17.58
CA THR A 32 -4.47 -22.22 16.61
C THR A 32 -4.50 -22.82 15.21
N GLY A 33 -4.39 -21.95 14.20
CA GLY A 33 -4.26 -22.30 12.78
C GLY A 33 -3.10 -21.55 12.13
N SER A 34 -2.79 -21.91 10.89
CA SER A 34 -1.69 -21.32 10.12
C SER A 34 -2.22 -20.36 9.07
N LEU A 35 -1.84 -19.09 9.16
CA LEU A 35 -2.10 -18.08 8.14
C LEU A 35 -0.84 -17.90 7.29
N THR A 36 -0.88 -18.24 6.01
CA THR A 36 0.24 -18.04 5.08
C THR A 36 -0.05 -16.86 4.17
N VAL A 37 0.89 -15.94 4.07
CA VAL A 37 0.83 -14.77 3.20
C VAL A 37 1.91 -14.86 2.13
N ASP A 38 1.55 -14.47 0.91
CA ASP A 38 2.45 -14.41 -0.23
C ASP A 38 2.17 -13.13 -1.03
N PHE A 39 2.99 -12.10 -0.81
CA PHE A 39 2.78 -10.76 -1.36
C PHE A 39 3.86 -10.40 -2.38
N THR A 40 3.51 -9.49 -3.29
CA THR A 40 4.38 -9.00 -4.36
C THR A 40 4.38 -7.48 -4.39
N GLY A 41 5.56 -6.88 -4.57
CA GLY A 41 5.75 -5.44 -4.76
C GLY A 41 5.89 -4.61 -3.47
N LEU A 42 5.76 -5.22 -2.29
CA LEU A 42 6.07 -4.53 -1.03
C LEU A 42 7.56 -4.15 -0.97
N GLU A 43 7.84 -3.00 -0.38
CA GLU A 43 9.20 -2.55 -0.14
C GLU A 43 9.59 -2.70 1.33
N VAL A 44 10.90 -2.72 1.61
CA VAL A 44 11.37 -2.71 3.00
C VAL A 44 11.13 -1.31 3.58
N LEU A 45 10.38 -1.26 4.68
CA LEU A 45 10.09 -0.03 5.39
C LEU A 45 11.29 0.46 6.21
N GLY A 46 11.29 1.75 6.55
CA GLY A 46 12.23 2.32 7.52
C GLY A 46 12.04 1.74 8.93
N ALA A 47 13.04 1.94 9.81
CA ALA A 47 13.04 1.35 11.16
C ALA A 47 11.87 1.83 12.06
N ASP A 48 11.22 2.92 11.69
CA ASP A 48 10.11 3.52 12.43
C ASP A 48 8.74 2.88 12.09
N PHE A 49 8.67 1.99 11.10
CA PHE A 49 7.43 1.38 10.62
C PHE A 49 7.55 -0.13 10.40
N VAL A 50 6.42 -0.83 10.54
CA VAL A 50 6.27 -2.27 10.29
C VAL A 50 5.01 -2.53 9.47
N TYR A 51 4.92 -3.69 8.83
CA TYR A 51 3.64 -4.18 8.32
C TYR A 51 2.90 -4.93 9.42
N GLU A 52 1.58 -4.79 9.45
CA GLU A 52 0.70 -5.56 10.32
C GLU A 52 -0.46 -6.17 9.54
N GLY A 53 -0.67 -7.48 9.72
CA GLY A 53 -1.80 -8.20 9.16
C GLY A 53 -3.00 -8.19 10.10
N TRP A 54 -4.19 -8.09 9.55
CA TRP A 54 -5.45 -8.03 10.30
C TRP A 54 -6.48 -8.96 9.68
N LEU A 55 -7.08 -9.82 10.51
CA LEU A 55 -8.29 -10.56 10.18
C LEU A 55 -9.50 -9.73 10.60
N ILE A 56 -10.45 -9.52 9.70
CA ILE A 56 -11.72 -8.89 10.04
C ILE A 56 -12.69 -9.97 10.49
N VAL A 57 -12.90 -10.06 11.80
CA VAL A 57 -13.74 -11.08 12.47
C VAL A 57 -15.00 -10.41 13.00
N ASN A 58 -16.16 -10.79 12.48
CA ASN A 58 -17.45 -10.17 12.84
C ASN A 58 -17.44 -8.63 12.71
N GLY A 59 -16.70 -8.11 11.72
CA GLY A 59 -16.54 -6.67 11.48
C GLY A 59 -15.52 -5.96 12.39
N SER A 60 -14.81 -6.68 13.26
CA SER A 60 -13.74 -6.12 14.12
C SER A 60 -12.36 -6.63 13.68
N PRO A 61 -11.32 -5.77 13.69
CA PRO A 61 -9.98 -6.19 13.33
C PRO A 61 -9.34 -7.03 14.45
N VAL A 62 -8.62 -8.09 14.06
CA VAL A 62 -7.81 -8.94 14.94
C VAL A 62 -6.42 -9.04 14.32
N SER A 63 -5.41 -8.56 15.05
CA SER A 63 -4.01 -8.59 14.60
C SER A 63 -3.51 -10.02 14.41
N THR A 64 -2.73 -10.23 13.35
CA THR A 64 -2.00 -11.49 13.07
C THR A 64 -0.52 -11.37 13.42
N GLY A 65 -0.12 -10.26 14.03
CA GLY A 65 1.27 -9.91 14.29
C GLY A 65 1.89 -9.02 13.20
N THR A 66 3.09 -8.52 13.50
CA THR A 66 3.83 -7.58 12.67
C THR A 66 5.03 -8.22 11.98
N PHE A 67 5.47 -7.66 10.86
CA PHE A 67 6.67 -8.09 10.15
C PHE A 67 7.36 -6.95 9.40
N THR A 68 8.66 -7.11 9.15
CA THR A 68 9.49 -6.18 8.35
C THR A 68 10.11 -6.85 7.13
N SER A 69 10.21 -8.18 7.13
CA SER A 69 10.71 -8.94 5.98
C SER A 69 9.69 -8.89 4.85
N VAL A 70 10.15 -8.62 3.63
CA VAL A 70 9.35 -8.72 2.40
C VAL A 70 9.70 -9.95 1.58
N ASP A 71 10.38 -10.93 2.19
CA ASP A 71 10.64 -12.24 1.59
C ASP A 71 9.43 -13.17 1.82
N PHE A 72 8.76 -13.58 0.74
CA PHE A 72 7.53 -14.39 0.79
C PHE A 72 7.72 -15.77 0.14
N PRO A 73 6.93 -16.81 0.53
CA PRO A 73 5.82 -16.76 1.48
C PRO A 73 6.25 -16.75 2.96
N GLN A 74 5.38 -16.25 3.83
CA GLN A 74 5.56 -16.25 5.29
C GLN A 74 4.33 -16.87 5.98
N THR A 75 4.53 -17.57 7.11
CA THR A 75 3.45 -18.25 7.83
C THR A 75 3.40 -17.80 9.30
N TYR A 76 2.19 -17.49 9.76
CA TYR A 76 1.88 -17.00 11.09
C TYR A 76 0.93 -17.97 11.81
N THR A 77 1.08 -18.08 13.12
CA THR A 77 0.17 -18.85 13.97
C THR A 77 -0.85 -17.91 14.59
N VAL A 78 -2.13 -18.14 14.34
CA VAL A 78 -3.24 -17.30 14.81
C VAL A 78 -4.30 -18.14 15.52
N GLY A 79 -5.21 -17.50 16.29
CA GLY A 79 -6.32 -18.19 16.95
C GLY A 79 -7.24 -18.88 15.93
N ILE A 80 -7.59 -20.16 16.16
CA ILE A 80 -8.36 -20.94 15.16
C ILE A 80 -9.76 -20.36 14.95
N ASP A 81 -10.39 -19.83 16.01
CA ASP A 81 -11.74 -19.28 15.95
C ASP A 81 -11.76 -17.98 15.12
N ASP A 82 -10.77 -17.11 15.31
CA ASP A 82 -10.60 -15.88 14.53
C ASP A 82 -10.33 -16.22 13.06
N LEU A 83 -9.45 -17.19 12.81
CA LEU A 83 -9.08 -17.62 11.47
C LEU A 83 -10.29 -18.15 10.67
N GLN A 84 -11.15 -18.95 11.31
CA GLN A 84 -12.35 -19.51 10.68
C GLN A 84 -13.47 -18.46 10.52
N ALA A 85 -13.59 -17.52 11.45
CA ALA A 85 -14.62 -16.49 11.42
C ALA A 85 -14.23 -15.26 10.57
N ALA A 86 -12.97 -15.13 10.18
CA ALA A 86 -12.49 -14.02 9.37
C ALA A 86 -13.22 -13.94 8.02
N THR A 87 -13.71 -12.75 7.67
CA THR A 87 -14.33 -12.48 6.36
C THR A 87 -13.36 -11.83 5.39
N THR A 88 -12.39 -11.06 5.91
CA THR A 88 -11.49 -10.23 5.12
C THR A 88 -10.10 -10.25 5.75
N PHE A 89 -9.07 -10.20 4.93
CA PHE A 89 -7.72 -9.86 5.37
C PHE A 89 -7.38 -8.43 4.96
N VAL A 90 -6.73 -7.69 5.85
CA VAL A 90 -6.21 -6.34 5.61
C VAL A 90 -4.73 -6.30 6.02
N LEU A 91 -3.89 -5.66 5.21
CA LEU A 91 -2.53 -5.29 5.57
C LEU A 91 -2.44 -3.78 5.74
N SER A 92 -1.77 -3.31 6.78
CA SER A 92 -1.47 -1.89 7.02
C SER A 92 0.01 -1.67 7.31
N ILE A 93 0.43 -0.41 7.15
CA ILE A 93 1.73 0.11 7.61
C ILE A 93 1.49 0.77 8.96
N GLU A 94 2.17 0.30 10.00
CA GLU A 94 1.99 0.70 11.39
C GLU A 94 3.28 1.28 11.99
N PRO A 95 3.21 2.24 12.92
CA PRO A 95 4.36 2.67 13.70
C PRO A 95 5.01 1.49 14.44
N ALA A 96 6.34 1.40 14.39
CA ALA A 96 7.08 0.35 15.08
C ALA A 96 6.94 0.49 16.61
N GLY A 97 6.51 -0.59 17.27
CA GLY A 97 6.38 -0.64 18.73
C GLY A 97 5.14 0.05 19.28
N GLU A 98 4.10 0.24 18.45
CA GLU A 98 2.81 0.74 18.89
C GLU A 98 2.19 -0.12 20.01
N THR A 99 1.51 0.52 20.97
CA THR A 99 0.86 -0.15 22.11
C THR A 99 -0.41 0.58 22.53
N GLY A 100 -1.24 -0.05 23.36
CA GLY A 100 -2.40 0.61 23.94
C GLY A 100 -3.60 0.61 22.98
N ALA A 101 -4.34 1.72 22.93
CA ALA A 101 -5.56 1.82 22.14
C ALA A 101 -5.30 1.93 20.63
N ASP A 102 -4.16 2.50 20.24
CA ASP A 102 -3.79 2.68 18.84
C ASP A 102 -3.53 1.30 18.18
N ALA A 103 -2.85 0.40 18.90
CA ALA A 103 -2.60 -0.98 18.47
C ALA A 103 -3.84 -1.91 18.46
N LEU A 104 -5.07 -1.39 18.65
CA LEU A 104 -6.30 -2.18 18.59
C LEU A 104 -7.00 -2.14 17.23
N ALA A 105 -6.54 -1.31 16.30
CA ALA A 105 -7.09 -1.18 14.97
C ALA A 105 -6.01 -0.82 13.95
N PRO A 106 -6.17 -1.21 12.68
CA PRO A 106 -5.22 -0.83 11.64
C PRO A 106 -5.16 0.69 11.45
N ALA A 107 -3.96 1.27 11.38
CA ALA A 107 -3.73 2.65 10.96
C ALA A 107 -4.38 2.94 9.60
N ALA A 108 -4.58 4.22 9.32
CA ALA A 108 -5.22 4.69 8.09
C ALA A 108 -4.53 4.14 6.82
N THR A 109 -3.20 4.00 6.86
CA THR A 109 -2.29 3.45 5.84
C THR A 109 -2.47 1.95 5.56
N LYS A 110 -3.68 1.55 5.18
CA LYS A 110 -4.01 0.20 4.69
C LYS A 110 -3.57 0.07 3.25
N ILE A 111 -2.88 -1.02 2.91
CA ILE A 111 -2.18 -1.17 1.63
C ILE A 111 -2.61 -2.39 0.82
N LEU A 112 -3.12 -3.45 1.46
CA LEU A 112 -3.70 -4.61 0.78
C LEU A 112 -4.98 -5.01 1.48
N ALA A 113 -6.02 -5.36 0.74
CA ALA A 113 -7.18 -6.03 1.31
C ALA A 113 -7.80 -7.04 0.33
N GLY A 114 -8.51 -8.01 0.89
CA GLY A 114 -9.28 -8.98 0.11
C GLY A 114 -10.15 -9.86 0.99
N ASP A 115 -11.33 -10.20 0.48
CA ASP A 115 -12.27 -11.10 1.16
C ASP A 115 -11.86 -12.56 0.98
N PHE A 116 -12.07 -13.37 2.02
CA PHE A 116 -11.88 -14.81 1.94
C PHE A 116 -12.98 -15.47 1.10
N SER A 117 -12.57 -16.25 0.11
CA SER A 117 -13.40 -17.19 -0.63
C SER A 117 -12.92 -18.61 -0.33
N GLY A 118 -13.64 -19.30 0.56
CA GLY A 118 -13.13 -20.54 1.16
C GLY A 118 -11.93 -20.21 2.06
N ASP A 119 -10.79 -20.84 1.79
CA ASP A 119 -9.57 -20.70 2.60
C ASP A 119 -8.57 -19.71 1.98
N THR A 120 -8.94 -19.00 0.92
CA THR A 120 -8.04 -18.07 0.22
C THR A 120 -8.65 -16.69 0.09
N ALA A 121 -7.86 -15.65 0.37
CA ALA A 121 -8.15 -14.28 -0.01
C ALA A 121 -7.10 -13.81 -1.04
N ASN A 122 -7.56 -13.34 -2.20
CA ASN A 122 -6.71 -12.62 -3.14
C ASN A 122 -6.73 -11.15 -2.74
N VAL A 123 -5.57 -10.61 -2.35
CA VAL A 123 -5.46 -9.25 -1.83
C VAL A 123 -4.80 -8.35 -2.86
N ASN A 124 -5.24 -7.09 -2.94
CA ASN A 124 -4.58 -6.08 -3.76
C ASN A 124 -4.76 -4.67 -3.18
N SER A 125 -3.97 -3.72 -3.68
CA SER A 125 -4.02 -2.32 -3.23
C SER A 125 -5.25 -1.56 -3.72
N ASP A 126 -5.75 -1.84 -4.94
CA ASP A 126 -6.94 -1.16 -5.47
C ASP A 126 -8.18 -1.42 -4.58
N ASN A 127 -8.24 -2.55 -3.87
CA ASN A 127 -9.31 -2.88 -2.94
C ASN A 127 -9.36 -1.99 -1.69
N ILE A 128 -8.30 -1.23 -1.36
CA ILE A 128 -8.22 -0.52 -0.07
C ILE A 128 -7.56 0.86 -0.11
N VAL A 129 -6.64 1.10 -1.04
CA VAL A 129 -5.95 2.39 -1.24
C VAL A 129 -6.81 3.34 -2.07
N VAL A 130 -7.63 2.80 -2.98
CA VAL A 130 -8.54 3.57 -3.84
C VAL A 130 -9.93 3.65 -3.21
N ASP A 131 -10.53 4.84 -3.20
CA ASP A 131 -11.92 5.02 -2.84
C ASP A 131 -12.84 4.40 -3.90
N ALA A 132 -13.59 3.39 -3.49
CA ALA A 132 -14.51 2.65 -4.35
C ALA A 132 -15.70 3.48 -4.88
N THR A 133 -15.86 4.72 -4.43
CA THR A 133 -16.93 5.63 -4.87
C THR A 133 -16.50 6.61 -5.96
N GLY A 134 -15.20 6.66 -6.30
CA GLY A 134 -14.66 7.52 -7.35
C GLY A 134 -14.96 7.06 -8.78
N ASP A 135 -14.71 7.94 -9.76
CA ASP A 135 -14.90 7.63 -11.19
C ASP A 135 -13.82 6.70 -11.75
N ILE A 136 -12.60 6.79 -11.20
CA ILE A 136 -11.47 5.90 -11.52
C ILE A 136 -11.35 4.93 -10.35
N LEU A 137 -11.49 3.63 -10.63
CA LEU A 137 -11.59 2.58 -9.60
C LEU A 137 -10.32 1.75 -9.42
N GLY A 138 -9.19 2.21 -9.96
CA GLY A 138 -7.92 1.54 -9.81
C GLY A 138 -6.77 2.39 -10.32
N LEU A 139 -5.62 2.27 -9.68
CA LEU A 139 -4.43 3.05 -10.00
C LEU A 139 -3.93 2.77 -11.41
N GLY A 140 -4.13 1.55 -11.93
CA GLY A 140 -3.79 1.17 -13.30
C GLY A 140 -4.63 1.85 -14.39
N SER A 141 -5.74 2.49 -14.02
CA SER A 141 -6.59 3.28 -14.94
C SER A 141 -6.24 4.77 -14.93
N SER A 142 -5.20 5.16 -14.19
CA SER A 142 -4.70 6.52 -14.16
C SER A 142 -4.18 6.98 -15.52
N TRP A 143 -4.29 8.28 -15.79
CA TRP A 143 -3.65 8.92 -16.93
C TRP A 143 -3.07 10.27 -16.51
N GLY A 144 -2.03 10.71 -17.22
CA GLY A 144 -1.36 11.97 -16.92
C GLY A 144 -0.92 12.74 -18.15
N LYS A 145 -0.86 14.04 -18.00
CA LYS A 145 -0.37 15.05 -18.93
C LYS A 145 0.33 16.13 -18.13
N TYR A 146 1.34 16.73 -18.73
CA TYR A 146 2.04 17.85 -18.16
C TYR A 146 2.59 18.77 -19.25
N ILE A 147 3.02 19.97 -18.85
CA ILE A 147 3.82 20.89 -19.66
C ILE A 147 5.13 21.20 -18.95
N LEU A 148 6.13 21.66 -19.71
CA LEU A 148 7.31 22.34 -19.16
C LEU A 148 7.09 23.84 -19.19
N ALA A 149 7.10 24.49 -18.02
CA ALA A 149 6.91 25.93 -17.85
C ALA A 149 7.41 26.38 -16.46
N THR A 150 7.78 27.65 -16.32
CA THR A 150 8.25 28.28 -15.05
C THR A 150 7.42 29.52 -14.65
N PRO A 151 6.10 29.38 -14.47
CA PRO A 151 5.18 30.50 -14.18
C PRO A 151 5.43 31.22 -12.85
N THR A 152 6.34 30.75 -12.01
CA THR A 152 6.67 31.36 -10.71
C THR A 152 7.82 32.38 -10.76
N ASP A 153 8.35 32.70 -11.95
CA ASP A 153 9.28 33.81 -12.13
C ASP A 153 8.93 34.70 -13.35
N ASN A 154 9.86 35.53 -13.81
CA ASN A 154 9.69 36.40 -15.00
C ASN A 154 10.77 36.13 -16.06
N ASP A 155 11.56 35.08 -15.93
CA ASP A 155 12.68 34.75 -16.82
C ASP A 155 12.24 33.71 -17.84
N ASP A 156 11.92 34.15 -19.06
CA ASP A 156 11.43 33.29 -20.14
C ASP A 156 12.48 32.36 -20.77
N THR A 157 13.71 32.35 -20.23
CA THR A 157 14.82 31.54 -20.73
C THR A 157 14.98 30.20 -20.03
N ASN A 158 14.19 29.92 -18.99
CA ASN A 158 14.39 28.77 -18.10
C ASN A 158 13.24 27.75 -18.09
N GLU A 159 12.26 27.86 -19.01
CA GLU A 159 10.94 27.20 -18.91
C GLU A 159 11.01 25.67 -18.90
N ALA A 160 12.10 25.10 -19.38
CA ALA A 160 12.37 23.68 -19.29
C ALA A 160 12.69 23.20 -17.85
N SER A 161 12.76 24.12 -16.88
CA SER A 161 13.12 23.86 -15.48
C SER A 161 11.91 23.76 -14.55
N GLY A 162 10.69 23.86 -15.07
CA GLY A 162 9.49 23.62 -14.29
C GLY A 162 8.59 22.60 -14.97
N ILE A 163 7.72 22.00 -14.18
CA ILE A 163 6.77 20.98 -14.62
C ILE A 163 5.42 21.20 -13.96
N TRP A 164 4.36 21.20 -14.78
CA TRP A 164 2.99 21.42 -14.31
C TRP A 164 2.04 20.39 -14.89
N PHE A 165 1.31 19.70 -14.02
CA PHE A 165 0.40 18.62 -14.39
C PHE A 165 -0.97 19.16 -14.84
N LEU A 166 -0.96 19.88 -15.97
CA LEU A 166 -2.12 20.52 -16.58
C LEU A 166 -2.20 20.24 -18.09
N ASP A 167 -3.38 20.47 -18.68
CA ASP A 167 -3.61 20.44 -20.12
C ASP A 167 -4.07 21.82 -20.60
N ASN A 168 -3.19 22.52 -21.32
CA ASN A 168 -3.41 23.84 -21.89
C ASN A 168 -3.72 23.80 -23.40
N THR A 169 -4.12 22.64 -23.95
CA THR A 169 -4.46 22.50 -25.37
C THR A 169 -5.62 23.41 -25.77
N ASN A 170 -6.55 23.65 -24.84
CA ASN A 170 -7.72 24.52 -25.03
C ASN A 170 -7.85 25.51 -23.87
N ASP A 171 -8.63 26.59 -24.07
CA ASP A 171 -9.02 27.56 -23.05
C ASP A 171 -10.47 27.27 -22.59
N PRO A 172 -10.75 27.10 -21.28
CA PRO A 172 -9.81 27.16 -20.17
C PRO A 172 -8.87 25.95 -20.07
N THR A 173 -7.67 26.19 -19.52
CA THR A 173 -6.77 25.13 -19.05
C THR A 173 -7.50 24.22 -18.08
N ILE A 174 -7.31 22.91 -18.21
CA ILE A 174 -7.90 21.89 -17.33
C ILE A 174 -6.82 21.05 -16.64
N SER A 175 -7.22 20.22 -15.68
CA SER A 175 -6.31 19.28 -15.03
C SER A 175 -5.65 18.33 -16.03
N GLY A 176 -4.35 18.09 -15.85
CA GLY A 176 -3.57 17.14 -16.62
C GLY A 176 -3.60 15.74 -16.03
N LEU A 177 -4.23 15.53 -14.87
CA LEU A 177 -4.23 14.24 -14.18
C LEU A 177 -5.64 13.68 -14.07
N GLY A 178 -5.77 12.40 -14.40
CA GLY A 178 -6.91 11.58 -14.00
C GLY A 178 -6.42 10.49 -13.08
N LEU A 179 -6.66 10.66 -11.79
CA LEU A 179 -6.25 9.75 -10.73
C LEU A 179 -7.47 9.30 -9.90
N PRO A 180 -7.47 8.08 -9.35
CA PRO A 180 -8.49 7.69 -8.39
C PRO A 180 -8.41 8.55 -7.12
N THR A 181 -9.56 8.82 -6.50
CA THR A 181 -9.59 9.34 -5.13
C THR A 181 -8.96 8.29 -4.20
N LEU A 182 -8.07 8.73 -3.32
CA LEU A 182 -7.40 7.85 -2.36
C LEU A 182 -8.18 7.79 -1.04
N THR A 183 -8.10 6.65 -0.36
CA THR A 183 -8.61 6.52 1.01
C THR A 183 -7.71 7.25 2.02
N ASP A 184 -8.24 7.49 3.22
CA ASP A 184 -7.48 8.14 4.30
C ASP A 184 -6.13 7.44 4.55
N GLY A 185 -5.10 8.24 4.82
CA GLY A 185 -3.74 7.73 5.04
C GLY A 185 -2.86 7.74 3.80
N TRP A 186 -3.36 8.24 2.66
CA TRP A 186 -2.62 8.31 1.41
C TRP A 186 -2.71 9.69 0.76
N LYS A 187 -1.65 10.09 0.05
CA LYS A 187 -1.60 11.25 -0.83
C LYS A 187 -0.91 10.89 -2.15
N TYR A 188 -1.07 11.71 -3.17
CA TYR A 188 -0.18 11.67 -4.33
C TYR A 188 1.03 12.57 -4.11
N GLU A 189 2.14 12.25 -4.75
CA GLU A 189 3.30 13.13 -4.86
C GLU A 189 3.85 13.09 -6.28
N GLY A 190 4.19 14.26 -6.81
CA GLY A 190 4.90 14.39 -8.08
C GLY A 190 6.40 14.42 -7.87
N TRP A 191 7.14 13.85 -8.81
CA TRP A 191 8.60 13.77 -8.74
C TRP A 191 9.25 14.01 -10.09
N VAL A 192 10.45 14.61 -10.07
CA VAL A 192 11.39 14.58 -11.18
C VAL A 192 12.70 13.94 -10.73
N VAL A 193 13.19 12.96 -11.50
CA VAL A 193 14.44 12.26 -11.22
C VAL A 193 15.60 13.03 -11.85
N ILE A 194 16.34 13.76 -11.02
CA ILE A 194 17.50 14.58 -11.40
C ILE A 194 18.77 13.86 -10.95
N ASP A 195 19.66 13.54 -11.90
CA ASP A 195 20.90 12.79 -11.66
C ASP A 195 20.69 11.49 -10.85
N GLY A 196 19.57 10.80 -11.12
CA GLY A 196 19.18 9.55 -10.45
C GLY A 196 18.54 9.73 -9.08
N THR A 197 18.39 10.97 -8.60
CA THR A 197 17.75 11.30 -7.32
C THR A 197 16.36 11.89 -7.58
N PRO A 198 15.29 11.31 -7.00
CA PRO A 198 13.96 11.92 -7.04
C PRO A 198 13.95 13.24 -6.29
N VAL A 199 13.40 14.28 -6.92
CA VAL A 199 13.13 15.58 -6.32
C VAL A 199 11.63 15.82 -6.41
N SER A 200 11.00 16.08 -5.27
CA SER A 200 9.56 16.29 -5.16
C SER A 200 9.13 17.56 -5.90
N THR A 201 7.94 17.52 -6.52
CA THR A 201 7.20 18.72 -6.91
C THR A 201 6.31 19.19 -5.75
N GLY A 202 5.78 18.24 -4.98
CA GLY A 202 4.80 18.50 -3.94
C GLY A 202 3.80 17.36 -3.76
N THR A 203 3.24 17.26 -2.56
CA THR A 203 2.15 16.33 -2.26
C THR A 203 0.79 16.95 -2.51
N PHE A 204 -0.17 16.18 -3.00
CA PHE A 204 -1.52 16.66 -3.29
C PHE A 204 -2.56 15.54 -3.14
N THR A 205 -3.82 15.94 -2.91
CA THR A 205 -4.98 15.03 -2.90
C THR A 205 -5.99 15.35 -4.01
N ALA A 206 -5.92 16.55 -4.58
CA ALA A 206 -6.77 17.00 -5.67
C ALA A 206 -5.93 17.25 -6.93
N VAL A 207 -6.43 16.79 -8.08
CA VAL A 207 -5.75 16.92 -9.38
C VAL A 207 -5.96 18.28 -10.03
N ASP A 208 -6.89 19.07 -9.53
CA ASP A 208 -7.34 20.38 -10.01
C ASP A 208 -7.14 21.49 -8.97
N ALA A 209 -6.13 21.31 -8.11
CA ALA A 209 -5.66 22.31 -7.16
C ALA A 209 -4.13 22.30 -7.09
N ALA A 210 -3.53 23.38 -6.59
CA ALA A 210 -2.11 23.42 -6.30
C ALA A 210 -1.71 22.37 -5.24
N ASP A 211 -0.47 21.91 -5.29
CA ASP A 211 0.08 21.03 -4.26
C ASP A 211 0.33 21.76 -2.92
N ASP A 212 0.50 20.97 -1.87
CA ASP A 212 0.54 21.45 -0.47
C ASP A 212 1.68 22.44 -0.20
N ASN A 213 2.76 22.39 -0.97
CA ASN A 213 3.95 23.24 -0.86
C ASN A 213 4.00 24.37 -1.89
N ALA A 214 3.01 24.58 -2.75
CA ALA A 214 3.03 25.62 -3.80
C ALA A 214 3.40 27.03 -3.26
N ALA A 215 3.02 27.34 -2.01
CA ALA A 215 3.34 28.62 -1.37
C ALA A 215 4.65 28.64 -0.56
N THR A 216 5.21 27.47 -0.25
CA THR A 216 6.33 27.30 0.69
C THR A 216 7.55 26.59 0.10
N SER A 217 7.46 26.13 -1.14
CA SER A 217 8.54 25.44 -1.83
C SER A 217 9.83 26.27 -1.79
N PRO A 218 10.99 25.64 -1.52
CA PRO A 218 12.27 26.32 -1.62
C PRO A 218 12.76 26.48 -3.07
N TYR A 219 12.10 25.83 -4.05
CA TYR A 219 12.56 25.78 -5.43
C TYR A 219 11.88 26.82 -6.33
N LYS A 220 10.62 27.15 -6.03
CA LYS A 220 9.86 28.16 -6.79
C LYS A 220 10.57 29.50 -6.91
N GLY A 221 10.17 30.26 -7.92
CA GLY A 221 10.58 31.64 -8.12
C GLY A 221 9.85 32.63 -7.20
N SER A 222 10.14 33.92 -7.42
CA SER A 222 9.64 35.03 -6.58
C SER A 222 8.26 35.58 -6.98
N VAL A 223 7.65 35.07 -8.03
CA VAL A 223 6.40 35.56 -8.62
C VAL A 223 5.28 34.54 -8.37
N GLY A 224 4.22 34.94 -7.65
CA GLY A 224 3.05 34.08 -7.43
C GLY A 224 3.39 32.69 -6.85
N ASN A 225 2.46 31.74 -6.97
CA ASN A 225 2.65 30.34 -6.56
C ASN A 225 2.45 29.36 -7.73
N GLY A 226 2.39 29.88 -8.97
CA GLY A 226 2.10 29.09 -10.16
C GLY A 226 0.60 28.82 -10.36
N PRO A 227 0.25 27.98 -11.34
CA PRO A 227 -1.11 27.50 -11.59
C PRO A 227 -1.76 26.80 -10.39
N ASP A 228 -3.09 26.80 -10.34
CA ASP A 228 -3.88 26.00 -9.39
C ASP A 228 -3.95 24.52 -9.81
N TYR A 229 -2.80 23.92 -10.10
CA TYR A 229 -2.62 22.51 -10.46
C TYR A 229 -1.33 21.99 -9.82
N PRO A 230 -1.16 20.69 -9.58
CA PRO A 230 0.09 20.18 -9.03
C PRO A 230 1.27 20.47 -9.97
N GLY A 231 2.42 20.83 -9.41
CA GLY A 231 3.59 21.22 -10.21
C GLY A 231 4.62 22.03 -9.44
N GLU A 232 5.81 22.15 -10.03
CA GLU A 232 6.92 22.85 -9.39
C GLU A 232 7.80 23.53 -10.43
N ASP A 233 8.35 24.67 -10.02
CA ASP A 233 9.41 25.36 -10.74
C ASP A 233 10.73 25.13 -10.02
N TYR A 234 11.64 24.40 -10.65
CA TYR A 234 12.99 24.26 -10.14
C TYR A 234 13.86 25.41 -10.65
N VAL A 235 13.67 26.62 -10.11
CA VAL A 235 14.35 27.85 -10.56
C VAL A 235 15.21 28.52 -9.48
N THR A 236 14.99 28.18 -8.21
CA THR A 236 15.73 28.67 -7.03
C THR A 236 16.36 27.52 -6.25
N GLY A 237 17.53 27.73 -5.68
CA GLY A 237 18.15 26.77 -4.78
C GLY A 237 18.82 25.61 -5.50
N SER A 238 18.83 24.45 -4.85
CA SER A 238 19.53 23.25 -5.34
C SER A 238 18.92 21.99 -4.74
N ALA A 239 18.87 20.91 -5.50
CA ALA A 239 18.51 19.57 -5.03
C ALA A 239 19.33 18.52 -5.77
N ALA A 240 19.46 17.31 -5.21
CA ALA A 240 20.21 16.22 -5.85
C ALA A 240 21.67 16.57 -6.22
N GLY A 241 22.28 17.59 -5.60
CA GLY A 241 23.62 18.06 -5.94
C GLY A 241 23.70 18.94 -7.20
N VAL A 242 22.55 19.41 -7.72
CA VAL A 242 22.41 20.28 -8.88
C VAL A 242 21.79 21.61 -8.47
N ASP A 243 22.34 22.71 -8.99
CA ASP A 243 21.79 24.05 -8.81
C ASP A 243 20.67 24.32 -9.82
N PHE A 244 19.66 25.07 -9.40
CA PHE A 244 18.55 25.50 -10.26
C PHE A 244 18.78 26.91 -10.84
N PRO A 245 18.32 27.19 -12.08
CA PRO A 245 17.48 26.35 -12.94
C PRO A 245 18.19 25.18 -13.62
N THR A 246 17.48 24.07 -13.83
CA THR A 246 17.98 22.87 -14.53
C THR A 246 16.99 22.36 -15.57
N ASP A 247 17.49 22.06 -16.78
CA ASP A 247 16.68 21.48 -17.86
C ASP A 247 16.18 20.05 -17.51
N LEU A 248 14.86 19.91 -17.42
CA LEU A 248 14.16 18.66 -17.13
C LEU A 248 14.00 17.75 -18.37
N LYS A 249 14.37 18.21 -19.57
CA LYS A 249 14.41 17.36 -20.77
C LYS A 249 15.40 16.21 -20.58
N GLY A 250 14.98 15.02 -20.99
CA GLY A 250 15.73 13.78 -20.75
C GLY A 250 15.75 13.32 -19.29
N LYS A 251 14.93 13.89 -18.40
CA LYS A 251 14.70 13.39 -17.03
C LYS A 251 13.45 12.51 -16.98
N THR A 252 13.25 11.82 -15.86
CA THR A 252 12.05 11.01 -15.62
C THR A 252 11.12 11.75 -14.68
N VAL A 253 9.84 11.83 -15.02
CA VAL A 253 8.76 12.35 -14.18
C VAL A 253 7.94 11.18 -13.65
N VAL A 254 7.52 11.23 -12.39
CA VAL A 254 6.75 10.15 -11.73
C VAL A 254 5.61 10.77 -10.92
N ILE A 255 4.45 10.11 -10.90
CA ILE A 255 3.43 10.30 -9.86
C ILE A 255 3.41 9.02 -9.03
N SER A 256 3.52 9.17 -7.71
CA SER A 256 3.43 8.08 -6.74
C SER A 256 2.26 8.28 -5.78
N VAL A 257 1.89 7.20 -5.09
CA VAL A 257 0.96 7.21 -3.95
C VAL A 257 1.79 7.04 -2.69
N GLU A 258 1.81 8.06 -1.83
CA GLU A 258 2.64 8.16 -0.64
C GLU A 258 1.81 7.93 0.63
N PRO A 259 2.35 7.21 1.63
CA PRO A 259 1.70 7.14 2.95
C PRO A 259 1.63 8.53 3.56
N SER A 260 0.61 8.81 4.38
CA SER A 260 0.44 10.10 5.05
C SER A 260 0.14 9.88 6.54
N PRO A 261 1.06 10.26 7.45
CA PRO A 261 2.32 10.99 7.21
C PRO A 261 3.39 10.14 6.52
N ASP A 262 4.20 10.77 5.66
CA ASP A 262 5.41 10.18 5.07
C ASP A 262 6.66 10.69 5.81
N ASN A 263 7.63 9.81 6.04
CA ASN A 263 8.96 10.15 6.54
C ASN A 263 10.09 9.74 5.58
N SER A 264 9.75 9.20 4.41
CA SER A 264 10.68 8.89 3.35
C SER A 264 11.09 10.15 2.60
N THR A 265 12.28 10.10 1.99
CA THR A 265 12.72 11.09 0.99
C THR A 265 12.68 10.53 -0.43
N ALA A 266 12.35 9.24 -0.56
CA ALA A 266 12.24 8.53 -1.82
C ALA A 266 10.77 8.16 -2.08
N PRO A 267 10.32 8.14 -3.35
CA PRO A 267 8.94 7.83 -3.68
C PRO A 267 8.56 6.41 -3.29
N PHE A 268 7.41 6.25 -2.63
CA PHE A 268 6.86 4.96 -2.23
C PHE A 268 6.57 4.05 -3.44
N THR A 269 6.47 2.74 -3.20
CA THR A 269 6.45 1.69 -4.24
C THR A 269 5.35 1.87 -5.29
N LEU A 270 4.16 2.35 -4.91
CA LEU A 270 3.03 2.58 -5.82
C LEU A 270 3.27 3.83 -6.69
N LYS A 271 3.52 3.59 -7.98
CA LYS A 271 3.85 4.61 -9.00
C LYS A 271 2.94 4.40 -10.22
N PRO A 272 1.69 4.90 -10.20
CA PRO A 272 0.73 4.68 -11.29
C PRO A 272 1.15 5.34 -12.61
N LEU A 273 1.91 6.43 -12.59
CA LEU A 273 2.33 7.15 -13.79
C LEU A 273 3.83 7.42 -13.78
N ALA A 274 4.46 7.28 -14.94
CA ALA A 274 5.82 7.71 -15.17
C ALA A 274 6.02 8.11 -16.63
N HIS A 275 6.97 9.00 -16.88
CA HIS A 275 7.33 9.40 -18.23
C HIS A 275 8.78 9.86 -18.32
N PHE A 276 9.47 9.47 -19.40
CA PHE A 276 10.77 10.02 -19.74
C PHE A 276 10.56 11.25 -20.63
N VAL A 277 10.91 12.44 -20.12
CA VAL A 277 10.72 13.70 -20.84
C VAL A 277 11.54 13.66 -22.15
N PRO A 278 10.92 13.84 -23.33
CA PRO A 278 11.64 13.82 -24.59
C PRO A 278 12.75 14.89 -24.61
N ALA A 279 13.89 14.56 -25.22
CA ALA A 279 15.02 15.48 -25.33
C ALA A 279 14.70 16.70 -26.21
N ASP A 280 13.74 16.54 -27.13
CA ASP A 280 13.20 17.55 -28.03
C ASP A 280 11.83 18.07 -27.60
N ALA A 281 11.45 17.88 -26.32
CA ALA A 281 10.20 18.42 -25.80
C ALA A 281 10.15 19.94 -25.97
N GLU A 282 9.05 20.44 -26.55
CA GLU A 282 8.77 21.86 -26.66
C GLU A 282 8.18 22.39 -25.34
N ASN A 283 8.61 23.58 -24.93
CA ASN A 283 8.06 24.23 -23.73
C ASN A 283 6.59 24.60 -23.98
N PHE A 284 5.79 24.70 -22.92
CA PHE A 284 4.37 25.04 -22.95
C PHE A 284 3.47 24.11 -23.79
N THR A 285 3.98 22.99 -24.28
CA THR A 285 3.24 22.02 -25.08
C THR A 285 2.91 20.81 -24.23
N VAL A 286 1.68 20.30 -24.34
CA VAL A 286 1.21 19.14 -23.60
C VAL A 286 1.99 17.88 -23.98
N ILE A 287 2.49 17.21 -22.96
CA ILE A 287 3.16 15.91 -23.05
C ILE A 287 2.31 14.90 -22.29
N THR A 288 2.00 13.77 -22.92
CA THR A 288 1.22 12.69 -22.29
C THR A 288 2.15 11.72 -21.56
N MET A 289 1.81 11.38 -20.32
CA MET A 289 2.53 10.39 -19.52
C MET A 289 2.14 8.96 -19.89
N GLY A 290 3.02 8.02 -19.57
CA GLY A 290 2.73 6.59 -19.67
C GLY A 290 2.35 5.98 -18.32
N ALA A 291 2.02 4.69 -18.36
CA ALA A 291 1.89 3.89 -17.15
C ALA A 291 3.23 3.86 -16.39
N GLY A 292 3.14 4.02 -15.08
CA GLY A 292 4.29 3.88 -14.21
C GLY A 292 4.67 2.41 -13.94
N PRO A 293 5.79 2.18 -13.24
CA PRO A 293 6.36 0.84 -13.09
C PRO A 293 5.52 -0.09 -12.21
N LEU A 294 4.69 0.44 -11.32
CA LEU A 294 3.89 -0.37 -10.41
C LEU A 294 2.61 0.37 -9.99
N ALA A 295 1.49 0.03 -10.61
CA ALA A 295 0.20 0.61 -10.27
C ALA A 295 -0.58 -0.21 -9.24
N VAL A 296 -0.25 -1.49 -9.03
CA VAL A 296 -0.98 -2.36 -8.13
C VAL A 296 -0.04 -3.28 -7.35
N LEU A 297 -0.27 -3.38 -6.05
CA LEU A 297 0.31 -4.42 -5.21
C LEU A 297 -0.67 -5.57 -5.11
N SER A 298 -0.17 -6.80 -5.04
CA SER A 298 -1.04 -7.97 -4.99
C SER A 298 -0.44 -9.11 -4.19
N GLY A 299 -1.28 -10.06 -3.81
CA GLY A 299 -0.85 -11.32 -3.26
C GLY A 299 -1.99 -12.24 -2.89
N SER A 300 -1.65 -13.27 -2.13
CA SER A 300 -2.62 -14.23 -1.60
C SER A 300 -2.41 -14.45 -0.11
N VAL A 301 -3.52 -14.74 0.56
CA VAL A 301 -3.55 -15.12 1.96
C VAL A 301 -4.33 -16.43 2.07
N ILE A 302 -3.71 -17.44 2.70
CA ILE A 302 -4.27 -18.78 2.85
C ILE A 302 -4.39 -19.11 4.34
N ARG A 303 -5.54 -19.61 4.75
CA ARG A 303 -5.84 -20.02 6.13
C ARG A 303 -5.99 -21.54 6.28
#